data_AF-A0A523S100-F1
#
_entry.id   AF-A0A523S100-F1
#
_cell.length_a   1.000
_cell.length_b   1.000
_cell.length_c   1.000
_cell.angle_alpha   90.00
_cell.angle_beta   90.00
_cell.angle_gamma   90.00
#
_symmetry.space_group_name_H-M   'P 1'
#
loop_
_entity.id
_entity.type
_entity.pdbx_description
1 polymer ?
#
loop_
_entity_poly.entity_id
_entity_poly.type
_entity_poly.pdbx_seq_one_letter_code
_entity_poly.pdbx_strand_id
1 'polypeptide(L)'
;MRRVITIGKEKAIGALIFIFALLVLLYYTWVIVILQWFPDVGTWVDATFGLFAGLFNPDPLVLVYLPIWLGVVLIMVIAMWIGWTMLTTPAPEPLEDFDFDEEEVAEKTEE
;
A
#
# COMPACT_ATOMS: atom_id res chain seq x y z
N MET A 1 16.32 -35.94 -18.57
CA MET A 1 15.93 -34.55 -18.90
C MET A 1 15.67 -33.79 -17.62
N ARG A 2 16.54 -32.85 -17.25
CA ARG A 2 16.33 -31.98 -16.08
C ARG A 2 15.56 -30.75 -16.58
N ARG A 3 14.23 -30.69 -16.38
CA ARG A 3 13.46 -29.47 -16.66
C ARG A 3 13.95 -28.40 -15.70
N VAL A 4 14.70 -27.44 -16.20
CA VAL A 4 14.96 -26.19 -15.48
C VAL A 4 13.63 -25.45 -15.48
N ILE A 5 12.95 -25.43 -14.35
CA ILE A 5 11.74 -24.62 -14.16
C ILE A 5 12.24 -23.18 -14.08
N THR A 6 12.26 -22.48 -15.21
CA THR A 6 12.34 -21.03 -15.20
C THR A 6 11.04 -20.55 -14.59
N ILE A 7 11.10 -20.08 -13.34
CA ILE A 7 9.93 -19.48 -12.70
C ILE A 7 9.58 -18.24 -13.54
N GLY A 8 8.38 -18.20 -14.11
CA GLY A 8 7.89 -16.98 -14.78
C GLY A 8 7.93 -15.82 -13.79
N LYS A 9 8.26 -14.62 -14.26
CA LYS A 9 8.39 -13.43 -13.40
C LYS A 9 7.12 -13.21 -12.56
N GLU A 10 5.97 -13.50 -13.16
CA GLU A 10 4.64 -13.39 -12.55
C GLU A 10 4.48 -14.39 -11.39
N LYS A 11 4.96 -15.62 -11.58
CA LYS A 11 4.94 -16.66 -10.54
C LYS A 11 5.94 -16.37 -9.42
N ALA A 12 7.09 -15.80 -9.73
CA ALA A 12 8.04 -15.34 -8.71
C ALA A 12 7.45 -14.22 -7.86
N ILE A 13 6.82 -13.22 -8.49
CA ILE A 13 6.15 -12.11 -7.80
C ILE A 13 5.02 -12.64 -6.91
N GLY A 14 4.19 -13.55 -7.43
CA GLY A 14 3.12 -14.17 -6.64
C GLY A 14 3.66 -14.96 -5.44
N ALA A 15 4.72 -15.74 -5.61
CA ALA A 15 5.35 -16.47 -4.52
C ALA A 15 5.96 -15.54 -3.47
N LEU A 16 6.58 -14.43 -3.89
CA LEU A 16 7.17 -13.44 -2.99
C LEU A 16 6.09 -12.79 -2.13
N ILE A 17 4.99 -12.34 -2.75
CA ILE A 17 3.87 -11.72 -2.01
C ILE A 17 3.24 -12.72 -1.05
N PHE A 18 3.07 -13.98 -1.46
CA PHE A 18 2.54 -15.03 -0.59
C PHE A 18 3.43 -15.27 0.64
N ILE A 19 4.74 -15.40 0.44
CA ILE A 19 5.70 -15.58 1.54
C ILE A 19 5.66 -14.36 2.47
N PHE A 20 5.67 -13.16 1.93
CA PHE A 20 5.58 -11.93 2.71
C PHE A 20 4.30 -11.88 3.55
N ALA A 21 3.14 -12.17 2.95
CA ALA A 21 1.87 -12.20 3.66
C ALA A 21 1.83 -13.27 4.76
N LEU A 22 2.39 -14.45 4.48
CA LEU A 22 2.50 -15.53 5.46
C LEU A 22 3.38 -15.12 6.64
N LEU A 23 4.52 -14.46 6.40
CA LEU A 23 5.38 -13.96 7.47
C LEU A 23 4.68 -12.91 8.32
N VAL A 24 3.95 -11.97 7.70
CA VAL A 24 3.16 -10.97 8.43
C VAL A 24 2.09 -11.65 9.30
N LEU A 25 1.38 -12.64 8.76
CA LEU A 25 0.37 -13.40 9.50
C LEU A 25 0.96 -14.11 10.72
N LEU A 26 2.09 -14.80 10.54
CA LEU A 26 2.76 -15.50 11.63
C LEU A 26 3.25 -14.51 12.70
N TYR A 27 3.81 -13.38 12.29
CA TYR A 27 4.26 -12.34 13.21
C TYR A 27 3.12 -11.72 14.01
N TYR A 28 2.00 -11.38 13.35
CA TYR A 28 0.82 -10.86 14.06
C TYR A 28 0.24 -11.88 15.04
N THR A 29 0.20 -13.15 14.65
CA THR A 29 -0.28 -14.24 15.52
C THR A 29 0.66 -14.43 16.71
N TRP A 30 1.98 -14.37 16.49
CA TRP A 30 2.98 -14.44 17.54
C TRP A 30 2.79 -13.33 18.58
N VAL A 31 2.75 -12.07 18.15
CA VAL A 31 2.69 -10.93 19.08
C VAL A 31 1.31 -10.81 19.76
N ILE A 32 0.23 -10.83 18.99
CA ILE A 32 -1.11 -10.51 19.53
C ILE A 32 -1.76 -11.70 20.22
N VAL A 33 -1.56 -12.92 19.70
CA VAL A 33 -2.21 -14.11 20.26
C VAL A 33 -1.30 -14.78 21.27
N ILE A 34 -0.08 -15.17 20.87
CA ILE A 34 0.77 -16.01 21.73
C ILE A 34 1.29 -15.22 22.95
N LEU A 35 1.90 -14.05 22.73
CA LEU A 35 2.49 -13.30 23.85
C LEU A 35 1.45 -12.73 24.83
N GLN A 36 0.23 -12.43 24.36
CA GLN A 36 -0.86 -11.98 25.23
C GLN A 36 -1.45 -13.11 26.06
N TRP A 37 -1.59 -14.30 25.48
CA TRP A 37 -2.15 -15.46 26.18
C TRP A 37 -1.13 -16.11 27.12
N PHE A 38 0.16 -15.98 26.85
CA PHE A 38 1.24 -16.55 27.67
C PHE A 38 2.26 -15.47 28.07
N PRO A 39 1.98 -14.69 29.13
CA PRO A 39 2.86 -13.60 29.59
C PRO A 39 4.27 -14.06 29.95
N ASP A 40 4.42 -15.31 30.42
CA ASP A 40 5.72 -15.90 30.73
C ASP A 40 6.61 -16.03 29.48
N VAL A 41 6.01 -16.25 28.31
CA VAL A 41 6.73 -16.27 27.03
C VAL A 41 7.22 -14.87 26.67
N GLY A 42 6.41 -13.83 26.92
CA GLY A 42 6.82 -12.44 26.72
C GLY A 42 8.04 -12.05 27.57
N THR A 43 8.00 -12.38 28.86
CA THR A 43 9.16 -12.11 29.75
C THR A 43 10.40 -12.92 29.38
N TRP A 44 10.24 -14.16 28.91
CA TRP A 44 11.33 -14.96 28.35
C TRP A 44 11.90 -14.35 27.07
N VAL A 45 11.06 -13.84 26.17
CA VAL A 45 11.49 -13.13 24.95
C VAL A 45 12.32 -11.90 25.35
N ASP A 46 11.84 -11.11 26.30
CA ASP A 46 12.55 -9.90 26.73
C ASP A 46 13.94 -10.23 27.31
N ALA A 47 14.00 -11.27 28.16
CA ALA A 47 15.25 -11.74 28.74
C ALA A 47 16.22 -12.36 27.71
N THR A 48 15.70 -13.04 26.69
CA THR A 48 16.50 -13.73 25.67
C THR A 48 17.07 -12.77 24.63
N PHE A 49 16.26 -11.79 24.19
CA PHE A 49 16.61 -10.91 23.08
C PHE A 49 17.16 -9.54 23.52
N GLY A 50 17.02 -9.16 24.79
CA GLY A 50 17.65 -7.98 25.38
C GLY A 50 17.36 -6.71 24.59
N LEU A 51 18.40 -6.10 23.97
CA LEU A 51 18.24 -4.90 23.13
C LEU A 51 17.27 -5.12 21.95
N PHE A 52 17.15 -6.35 21.45
CA PHE A 52 16.23 -6.69 20.35
C PHE A 52 14.84 -7.14 20.83
N ALA A 53 14.58 -7.15 22.14
CA ALA A 53 13.30 -7.56 22.71
C ALA A 53 12.12 -6.81 22.10
N GLY A 54 12.26 -5.49 21.91
CA GLY A 54 11.18 -4.66 21.34
C GLY A 54 10.77 -5.02 19.91
N LEU A 55 11.61 -5.75 19.15
CA LEU A 55 11.22 -6.26 17.83
C LEU A 55 10.38 -7.56 17.93
N PHE A 56 10.63 -8.38 18.95
CA PHE A 56 9.96 -9.68 19.11
C PHE A 56 8.79 -9.64 20.11
N ASN A 57 8.74 -8.61 20.95
CA ASN A 57 7.68 -8.31 21.90
C ASN A 57 7.38 -6.79 21.90
N PRO A 58 6.92 -6.21 20.77
CA PRO A 58 6.51 -4.82 20.73
C PRO A 58 5.20 -4.62 21.52
N ASP A 59 4.89 -3.37 21.85
CA ASP A 59 3.59 -3.02 22.40
C ASP A 59 2.46 -3.46 21.43
N PRO A 60 1.53 -4.34 21.86
CA PRO A 60 0.45 -4.83 21.02
C PRO A 60 -0.40 -3.71 20.39
N LEU A 61 -0.54 -2.57 21.07
CA LEU A 61 -1.32 -1.45 20.57
C LEU A 61 -0.72 -0.87 19.30
N VAL A 62 0.61 -0.87 19.17
CA VAL A 62 1.28 -0.36 17.97
C VAL A 62 0.90 -1.18 16.74
N LEU A 63 0.80 -2.52 16.87
CA LEU A 63 0.40 -3.39 15.75
C LEU A 63 -1.06 -3.17 15.32
N VAL A 64 -1.93 -2.77 16.25
CA VAL A 64 -3.33 -2.46 15.92
C VAL A 64 -3.47 -1.06 15.32
N TYR A 65 -2.77 -0.07 15.88
CA TYR A 65 -2.87 1.32 15.42
C TYR A 65 -2.14 1.57 14.11
N LEU A 66 -1.03 0.89 13.84
CA LEU A 66 -0.22 1.11 12.64
C LEU A 66 -1.00 0.94 11.32
N PRO A 67 -1.75 -0.15 11.06
CA PRO A 67 -2.50 -0.30 9.81
C PRO A 67 -3.64 0.72 9.69
N ILE A 68 -4.31 1.06 10.80
CA ILE A 68 -5.37 2.07 10.84
C ILE A 68 -4.79 3.44 10.48
N TRP A 69 -3.68 3.79 11.13
CA TRP A 69 -2.96 5.04 10.90
C TRP A 69 -2.45 5.13 9.45
N LEU A 70 -1.86 4.07 8.90
CA LEU A 70 -1.42 4.01 7.50
C LEU A 70 -2.59 4.24 6.53
N GLY A 71 -3.75 3.65 6.80
CA GLY A 71 -4.95 3.86 6.00
C GLY A 71 -5.42 5.32 6.03
N VAL A 72 -5.48 5.93 7.21
CA VAL A 72 -5.86 7.34 7.38
C VAL A 72 -4.86 8.27 6.68
N VAL A 73 -3.56 8.08 6.90
CA VAL A 73 -2.50 8.88 6.27
C VAL A 73 -2.56 8.77 4.76
N LEU A 74 -2.75 7.57 4.20
CA LEU A 74 -2.88 7.39 2.76
C LEU A 74 -4.03 8.21 2.17
N ILE A 75 -5.21 8.16 2.80
CA ILE A 75 -6.37 8.95 2.37
C ILE A 75 -6.08 10.45 2.46
N MET A 76 -5.46 10.90 3.54
CA MET A 76 -5.10 12.31 3.72
C MET A 76 -4.07 12.80 2.69
N VAL A 77 -3.09 11.96 2.34
CA VAL A 77 -2.11 12.27 1.28
C VAL A 77 -2.81 12.43 -0.08
N ILE A 78 -3.78 11.55 -0.39
CA ILE A 78 -4.57 11.66 -1.62
C ILE A 78 -5.40 12.96 -1.62
N ALA A 79 -6.10 13.26 -0.53
CA ALA A 79 -6.91 14.48 -0.41
C ALA A 79 -6.05 15.75 -0.52
N MET A 80 -4.87 15.74 0.10
CA MET A 80 -3.88 16.82 -0.02
C MET A 80 -3.40 16.99 -1.47
N TRP A 81 -3.12 15.89 -2.16
CA TRP A 81 -2.72 15.93 -3.57
C TRP A 81 -3.82 16.50 -4.47
N ILE A 82 -5.06 16.07 -4.28
CA ILE A 82 -6.21 16.60 -5.03
C ILE A 82 -6.39 18.10 -4.76
N GLY A 83 -6.35 18.51 -3.49
CA GLY A 83 -6.41 19.91 -3.09
C GLY A 83 -5.30 20.76 -3.71
N TRP A 84 -4.08 20.24 -3.76
CA TRP A 84 -2.95 20.88 -4.43
C TRP A 84 -3.22 21.06 -5.93
N THR A 85 -3.67 20.01 -6.63
CA THR A 85 -3.94 20.11 -8.07
C THR A 85 -5.02 21.15 -8.40
N MET A 86 -6.10 21.24 -7.62
CA MET A 86 -7.17 22.25 -7.82
C MET A 86 -6.70 23.68 -7.58
N LEU A 87 -5.81 23.92 -6.61
CA LEU A 87 -5.22 25.25 -6.38
C LEU A 87 -4.33 25.70 -7.55
N THR A 88 -3.67 24.74 -8.19
CA THR A 88 -2.72 25.00 -9.28
C THR A 88 -3.35 24.97 -10.67
N THR A 89 -4.61 24.58 -10.82
CA THR A 89 -5.34 24.64 -12.09
C THR A 89 -5.91 26.04 -12.31
N PRO A 90 -5.38 26.84 -13.26
CA PRO A 90 -6.04 28.08 -13.67
C PRO A 90 -7.42 27.76 -14.23
N ALA A 91 -8.37 28.67 -14.05
CA ALA A 91 -9.72 28.51 -14.61
C ALA A 91 -9.62 28.23 -16.12
N PRO A 92 -10.37 27.24 -16.64
CA PRO A 92 -10.35 26.95 -18.07
C PRO A 92 -10.73 28.21 -18.84
N GLU A 93 -9.97 28.52 -19.90
CA GLU A 93 -10.30 29.65 -20.76
C GLU A 93 -11.70 29.46 -21.37
N PRO A 94 -12.52 30.53 -21.47
CA PRO A 94 -13.83 30.46 -22.10
C PRO A 94 -13.69 29.91 -23.52
N LEU A 95 -14.53 28.94 -23.86
CA LEU A 95 -14.51 28.21 -25.15
C LEU A 95 -14.92 29.07 -26.36
N GLU A 96 -14.73 30.39 -26.33
CA GLU A 96 -15.05 31.29 -27.44
C GLU A 96 -14.00 31.23 -28.58
N ASP A 97 -12.84 30.60 -28.35
CA ASP A 97 -11.74 30.45 -29.34
C ASP A 97 -11.56 29.03 -29.89
N PHE A 98 -12.40 28.06 -29.49
CA PHE A 98 -12.47 26.78 -30.20
C PHE A 98 -13.50 26.92 -31.33
N ASP A 99 -13.04 27.31 -32.52
CA ASP A 99 -13.80 27.23 -33.78
C ASP A 99 -14.12 25.75 -34.08
N PHE A 100 -15.11 25.19 -33.39
CA PHE A 100 -15.72 23.89 -33.73
C PHE A 100 -16.47 23.97 -35.08
N ASP A 101 -16.68 25.17 -35.62
CA ASP A 101 -17.37 25.41 -36.88
C ASP A 101 -16.49 25.10 -38.12
N GLU A 102 -15.15 25.11 -38.03
CA GLU A 102 -14.29 24.80 -39.20
C GLU A 102 -14.16 23.28 -39.47
N GLU A 103 -14.16 22.44 -38.43
CA GLU A 103 -14.07 20.98 -38.60
C GLU A 103 -15.38 20.36 -39.14
N GLU A 104 -16.55 20.88 -38.77
CA GLU A 104 -17.85 20.40 -39.31
C GLU A 104 -18.06 20.78 -40.79
N VAL A 105 -17.43 21.86 -41.28
CA VAL A 105 -17.56 22.31 -42.68
C VAL A 105 -16.61 21.51 -43.60
N ALA A 106 -15.45 21.09 -43.09
CA ALA A 106 -14.54 20.22 -43.83
C ALA A 106 -15.14 18.82 -44.05
N GLU A 107 -15.80 18.23 -43.05
CA GLU A 107 -16.43 16.90 -43.17
C GLU A 107 -17.64 16.90 -44.12
N LYS A 108 -18.44 17.97 -44.15
CA LYS A 108 -19.59 18.11 -45.07
C LYS A 108 -19.21 18.46 -46.52
N THR A 109 -17.97 18.84 -46.79
CA THR A 109 -17.48 19.16 -48.14
C THR A 109 -16.79 17.97 -48.81
N GLU A 110 -16.47 16.91 -48.05
CA GLU A 110 -15.83 15.68 -48.53
C GLU A 110 -16.78 14.49 -48.72
N GLU A 111 -18.09 14.62 -48.41
CA GLU A 111 -19.16 13.66 -48.78
C GLU A 111 -19.89 14.01 -50.09
#